data_AF-D3TRX7-F1
#
_entry.id   AF-D3TRX7-F1
#
_cell.length_a   1.000
_cell.length_b   1.000
_cell.length_c   1.000
_cell.angle_alpha   90.00
_cell.angle_beta   90.00
_cell.angle_gamma   90.00
#
_symmetry.space_group_name_H-M   'P 1'
#
loop_
_entity.id
_entity.type
_entity.pdbx_description
1 polymer ?
#
loop_
_entity_poly.entity_id
_entity_poly.type
_entity_poly.pdbx_seq_one_letter_code
_entity_poly.pdbx_strand_id
1 'polypeptide(L)'
;MVYESGFSTRRTYSTRPVVTSYSVTTRTPIDWEKCPYVPRPSLITDPITAFGQYRSERNKRHTSILDPINRAAIKPDYEVLHQPIKPYIPARDKNRERILNMVRQHIDTVDVGGNTAARTARDSLDIVLPRKHRAASESLPIKRETYRNEKSGALVTRYIY
;
A
#
# COMPACT_ATOMS: atom_id res chain seq x y z
N MET A 1 6.89 -15.18 61.85
CA MET A 1 5.52 -15.12 61.30
C MET A 1 4.60 -14.51 62.35
N VAL A 2 4.26 -13.23 62.19
CA VAL A 2 3.08 -12.57 62.74
C VAL A 2 2.74 -11.50 61.70
N TYR A 3 1.53 -11.52 61.16
CA TYR A 3 1.06 -10.57 60.16
C TYR A 3 0.48 -9.36 60.89
N GLU A 4 1.09 -8.19 60.77
CA GLU A 4 0.44 -6.96 61.22
C GLU A 4 -0.34 -6.36 60.05
N SER A 5 -1.64 -6.61 60.10
CA SER A 5 -2.68 -6.01 59.28
C SER A 5 -2.73 -4.50 59.50
N GLY A 6 -2.06 -3.75 58.63
CA GLY A 6 -2.18 -2.30 58.53
C GLY A 6 -3.49 -1.84 57.89
N PHE A 7 -4.65 -2.34 58.33
CA PHE A 7 -5.94 -1.76 57.96
C PHE A 7 -6.23 -0.57 58.87
N SER A 8 -5.59 0.57 58.58
CA SER A 8 -5.98 1.87 59.13
C SER A 8 -6.42 2.77 57.99
N THR A 9 -7.74 2.83 57.82
CA THR A 9 -8.48 3.80 57.02
C THR A 9 -8.35 5.20 57.61
N ARG A 10 -7.22 5.88 57.38
CA ARG A 10 -7.13 7.33 57.55
C ARG A 10 -6.48 7.94 56.31
N ARG A 11 -7.33 8.31 55.34
CA ARG A 11 -6.98 9.24 54.28
C ARG A 11 -6.59 10.56 54.94
N THR A 12 -5.29 10.82 55.09
CA THR A 12 -4.81 12.19 55.20
C THR A 12 -5.15 12.89 53.90
N TYR A 13 -6.00 13.91 53.98
CA TYR A 13 -6.27 14.82 52.86
C TYR A 13 -5.00 15.64 52.60
N SER A 14 -4.02 15.03 51.95
CA SER A 14 -2.90 15.75 51.35
C SER A 14 -3.42 16.39 50.07
N THR A 15 -3.39 17.72 50.01
CA THR A 15 -3.75 18.54 48.85
C THR A 15 -2.73 18.48 47.71
N ARG A 16 -1.73 17.59 47.81
CA ARG A 16 -0.68 17.42 46.80
C ARG A 16 -0.95 16.16 45.97
N PRO A 17 -1.06 16.27 44.64
CA PRO A 17 -1.20 15.09 43.80
C PRO A 17 0.05 14.22 43.92
N VAL A 18 -0.15 12.95 44.26
CA VAL A 18 0.90 11.93 44.21
C VAL A 18 1.19 11.66 42.74
N VAL A 19 2.23 12.29 42.20
CA VAL A 19 2.68 12.07 40.82
C VAL A 19 3.49 10.79 40.79
N THR A 20 2.85 9.69 40.39
CA THR A 20 3.55 8.45 40.03
C THR A 20 3.97 8.52 38.56
N SER A 21 5.19 8.06 38.26
CA SER A 21 5.81 8.06 36.93
C SER A 21 5.07 7.27 35.84
N TYR A 22 3.97 6.59 36.20
CA TYR A 22 3.14 5.79 35.29
C TYR A 22 1.75 6.39 35.03
N SER A 23 1.42 7.55 35.61
CA SER A 23 0.13 8.20 35.38
C SER A 23 0.24 9.24 34.25
N VAL A 24 -0.23 8.88 33.06
CA VAL A 24 -0.42 9.85 31.96
C VAL A 24 -1.66 10.68 32.29
N THR A 25 -1.48 11.75 33.06
CA THR A 25 -2.56 12.70 33.31
C THR A 25 -2.68 13.66 32.12
N THR A 26 -3.78 13.55 31.37
CA THR A 26 -4.19 14.46 30.28
C THR A 26 -4.48 15.91 30.72
N ARG A 27 -4.26 16.23 32.00
CA ARG A 27 -4.64 17.51 32.64
C ARG A 27 -3.47 18.46 32.88
N THR A 28 -2.23 18.01 32.76
CA THR A 28 -1.06 18.89 32.87
C THR A 28 -0.63 19.32 31.47
N PRO A 29 -0.73 20.61 31.09
CA PRO A 29 -0.13 21.08 29.86
C PRO A 29 1.36 20.73 29.90
N ILE A 30 1.83 20.01 28.88
CA ILE A 30 3.23 19.67 28.75
C ILE A 30 3.96 20.98 28.47
N ASP A 31 4.81 21.41 29.42
CA ASP A 31 5.69 22.56 29.23
C ASP A 31 6.75 22.22 28.17
N TRP A 32 6.41 22.43 26.89
CA TRP A 32 7.30 22.18 25.77
C TRP A 32 8.61 23.00 25.83
N GLU A 33 8.61 24.11 26.59
CA GLU A 33 9.82 24.90 26.87
C GLU A 33 10.83 24.19 27.79
N LYS A 34 10.37 23.22 28.58
CA LYS A 34 11.22 22.39 29.46
C LYS A 34 11.66 21.09 28.77
N CYS A 35 11.13 20.79 27.60
CA CYS A 35 11.59 19.64 26.82
C CYS A 35 12.96 19.97 26.22
N PRO A 36 14.02 19.19 26.52
CA PRO A 36 15.31 19.39 25.88
C PRO A 36 15.14 19.24 24.36
N TYR A 37 15.71 20.18 23.61
CA TYR A 37 15.70 20.11 22.16
C TYR A 37 16.54 18.93 21.69
N VAL A 38 15.86 17.85 21.28
CA VAL A 38 16.50 16.72 20.61
C VAL A 38 16.38 16.96 19.10
N PRO A 39 17.49 17.24 18.38
CA PRO A 39 17.42 17.44 16.95
C PRO A 39 16.87 16.19 16.27
N ARG A 40 16.01 16.40 15.28
CA ARG A 40 15.54 15.30 14.42
C ARG A 40 16.76 14.64 13.78
N PRO A 41 16.77 13.30 13.56
CA PRO A 41 17.88 12.62 12.90
C PRO A 41 18.30 13.24 11.55
N SER A 42 17.37 13.89 10.83
CA SER A 42 17.65 14.61 9.58
C SER A 42 18.39 15.95 9.75
N LEU A 43 18.37 16.52 10.96
CA LEU A 43 19.04 17.78 11.30
C LEU A 43 20.45 17.55 11.86
N ILE A 44 20.77 16.31 12.20
CA ILE A 44 22.11 15.91 12.64
C ILE A 44 22.92 15.66 11.37
N THR A 45 24.03 16.37 11.21
CA THR A 45 24.96 16.11 10.10
C THR A 45 25.58 14.73 10.26
N ASP A 46 25.72 14.00 9.15
CA ASP A 46 26.40 12.70 9.17
C ASP A 46 27.79 12.83 9.80
N PRO A 47 28.20 11.87 10.67
CA PRO A 47 29.50 11.94 11.31
C PRO A 47 30.62 11.92 10.27
N ILE A 48 31.59 12.83 10.45
CA ILE A 48 32.82 12.83 9.67
C ILE A 48 33.80 11.92 10.40
N THR A 49 34.08 10.75 9.82
CA THR A 49 35.11 9.83 10.32
C THR A 49 36.48 10.28 9.80
N ALA A 50 37.58 9.83 10.41
CA ALA A 50 38.94 10.07 9.90
C ALA A 50 39.15 9.65 8.42
N PHE A 51 38.30 8.76 7.91
CA PHE A 51 38.27 8.29 6.53
C PHE A 51 37.29 9.07 5.62
N GLY A 52 36.73 10.19 6.09
CA GLY A 52 35.78 11.03 5.36
C GLY A 52 34.32 10.83 5.75
N GLN A 53 33.41 11.48 5.01
CA GLN A 53 31.97 11.45 5.25
C GLN A 53 31.38 10.10 4.77
N TYR A 54 30.74 9.36 5.68
CA TYR A 54 30.05 8.12 5.34
C TYR A 54 28.78 8.42 4.53
N ARG A 55 28.90 8.50 3.21
CA ARG A 55 27.72 8.49 2.33
C ARG A 55 27.24 7.05 2.19
N SER A 56 26.06 6.74 2.71
CA SER A 56 25.45 5.43 2.46
C SER A 56 25.36 5.18 0.96
N GLU A 57 25.76 3.99 0.52
CA GLU A 57 25.70 3.55 -0.88
C GLU A 57 24.28 3.71 -1.49
N ARG A 58 23.25 3.75 -0.63
CA ARG A 58 21.87 4.02 -1.02
C ARG A 58 21.67 5.40 -1.68
N ASN A 59 22.40 6.42 -1.26
CA ASN A 59 22.30 7.77 -1.83
C ASN A 59 23.11 7.95 -3.14
N LYS A 60 24.06 7.06 -3.43
CA LYS A 60 24.79 7.04 -4.71
C LYS A 60 23.99 6.37 -5.83
N ARG A 61 23.02 5.51 -5.50
CA ARG A 61 22.33 4.60 -6.45
C ARG A 61 21.20 5.23 -7.28
N HIS A 62 21.01 6.54 -7.24
CA HIS A 62 20.01 7.22 -8.07
C HIS A 62 20.60 8.07 -9.21
N THR A 63 21.87 7.87 -9.55
CA THR A 63 22.37 8.28 -10.87
C THR A 63 21.81 7.32 -11.91
N SER A 64 21.29 7.83 -13.02
CA SER A 64 20.74 7.02 -14.10
C SER A 64 21.66 5.85 -14.46
N ILE A 65 21.10 4.68 -14.80
CA ILE A 65 21.87 3.49 -15.22
C ILE A 65 22.70 3.78 -16.48
N LEU A 66 22.31 4.79 -17.25
CA LEU A 66 22.97 5.21 -18.48
C LEU A 66 23.99 6.33 -18.23
N ASP A 67 25.12 6.24 -18.94
CA ASP A 67 26.06 7.33 -19.08
C ASP A 67 25.42 8.57 -19.72
N PRO A 68 25.86 9.79 -19.38
CA PRO A 68 25.28 11.03 -19.92
C PRO A 68 25.24 11.09 -21.45
N ILE A 69 26.27 10.56 -22.12
CA ILE A 69 26.36 10.51 -23.59
C ILE A 69 25.27 9.60 -24.17
N ASN A 70 25.11 8.40 -23.59
CA ASN A 70 24.09 7.44 -24.01
C ASN A 70 22.68 7.96 -23.73
N ARG A 71 22.50 8.66 -22.61
CA ARG A 71 21.23 9.31 -22.26
C ARG A 71 20.86 10.40 -23.26
N ALA A 72 21.81 11.23 -23.69
CA ALA A 72 21.57 12.29 -24.67
C ALA A 72 21.26 11.74 -26.08
N ALA A 73 21.76 10.55 -26.41
CA ALA A 73 21.51 9.89 -27.69
C ALA A 73 20.11 9.26 -27.79
N ILE A 74 19.41 9.04 -26.67
CA ILE A 74 18.04 8.51 -26.68
C ILE A 74 17.09 9.59 -27.20
N LYS A 75 16.64 9.40 -28.44
CA LYS A 75 15.58 10.23 -29.01
C LYS A 75 14.27 9.96 -28.26
N PRO A 76 13.51 10.99 -27.91
CA PRO A 76 12.16 10.81 -27.37
C PRO A 76 11.30 10.07 -28.40
N ASP A 77 10.31 9.34 -27.91
CA ASP A 77 9.36 8.64 -28.77
C ASP A 77 8.56 9.66 -29.60
N TYR A 78 8.49 9.42 -30.90
CA TYR A 78 7.86 10.34 -31.86
C TYR A 78 6.37 10.48 -31.56
N GLU A 79 5.71 9.39 -31.15
CA GLU A 79 4.29 9.39 -30.81
C GLU A 79 4.00 10.31 -29.62
N VAL A 80 4.88 10.30 -28.62
CA VAL A 80 4.71 11.11 -27.40
C VAL A 80 4.95 12.59 -27.70
N LEU A 81 5.89 12.92 -28.58
CA LEU A 81 6.16 14.31 -28.99
C LEU A 81 5.00 14.93 -29.79
N HIS A 82 4.38 14.16 -30.67
CA HIS A 82 3.30 14.66 -31.54
C HIS A 82 1.92 14.58 -30.89
N GLN A 83 1.79 13.90 -29.75
CA GLN A 83 0.54 13.85 -29.02
C GLN A 83 0.23 15.21 -28.35
N PRO A 84 -1.02 15.68 -28.42
CA PRO A 84 -1.42 16.88 -27.70
C PRO A 84 -1.29 16.66 -26.19
N ILE A 85 -0.83 17.69 -25.48
CA ILE A 85 -0.73 17.66 -24.01
C ILE A 85 -2.12 17.42 -23.44
N LYS A 86 -2.30 16.28 -22.77
CA LYS A 86 -3.57 15.93 -22.12
C LYS A 86 -3.83 16.91 -20.97
N PRO A 87 -5.10 17.33 -20.76
CA PRO A 87 -5.43 18.16 -19.62
C PRO A 87 -5.10 17.43 -18.31
N TYR A 88 -4.73 18.19 -17.29
CA TYR A 88 -4.48 17.63 -15.97
C TYR A 88 -5.78 17.02 -15.41
N ILE A 89 -5.68 15.77 -14.95
CA ILE A 89 -6.75 15.06 -14.25
C ILE A 89 -6.19 14.64 -12.90
N PRO A 90 -6.85 14.96 -11.77
CA PRO A 90 -6.37 14.55 -10.46
C PRO A 90 -6.36 13.02 -10.36
N ALA A 91 -5.43 12.47 -9.57
CA ALA A 91 -5.27 11.02 -9.41
C ALA A 91 -6.56 10.32 -8.93
N ARG A 92 -7.38 11.04 -8.15
CA ARG A 92 -8.71 10.59 -7.72
C ARG A 92 -9.63 10.32 -8.91
N ASP A 93 -9.73 11.25 -9.85
CA ASP A 93 -10.64 11.14 -10.99
C ASP A 93 -10.12 10.15 -12.02
N LYS A 94 -8.80 10.11 -12.23
CA LYS A 94 -8.15 9.11 -13.07
C LYS A 94 -8.49 7.66 -12.65
N ASN A 95 -8.64 7.42 -11.35
CA ASN A 95 -8.93 6.10 -10.80
C ASN A 95 -10.41 5.87 -10.48
N ARG A 96 -11.28 6.89 -10.62
CA ARG A 96 -12.66 6.85 -10.16
C ARG A 96 -13.45 5.71 -10.79
N GLU A 97 -13.43 5.60 -12.12
CA GLU A 97 -14.15 4.55 -12.84
C GLU A 97 -13.61 3.16 -12.51
N ARG A 98 -12.28 3.02 -12.42
CA ARG A 98 -11.63 1.76 -12.04
C ARG A 98 -12.09 1.31 -10.65
N ILE A 99 -12.09 2.20 -9.68
CA ILE A 99 -12.53 1.91 -8.30
C ILE A 99 -14.02 1.58 -8.29
N LEU A 100 -14.85 2.35 -8.98
CA LEU A 100 -16.29 2.06 -9.06
C LEU A 100 -16.55 0.69 -9.69
N ASN A 101 -15.82 0.32 -10.73
CA ASN A 101 -15.94 -1.00 -11.35
C ASN A 101 -15.46 -2.12 -10.42
N MET A 102 -14.36 -1.93 -9.69
CA MET A 102 -13.92 -2.91 -8.68
C MET A 102 -14.92 -3.05 -7.54
N VAL A 103 -15.52 -1.95 -7.07
CA VAL A 103 -16.55 -1.97 -6.02
C VAL A 103 -17.80 -2.67 -6.51
N ARG A 104 -18.26 -2.38 -7.74
CA ARG A 104 -19.39 -3.09 -8.36
C ARG A 104 -19.13 -4.58 -8.47
N GLN A 105 -17.96 -4.97 -9.01
CA GLN A 105 -17.54 -6.37 -9.06
C GLN A 105 -17.53 -7.01 -7.67
N HIS A 106 -17.03 -6.31 -6.66
CA HIS A 106 -17.01 -6.81 -5.29
C HIS A 106 -18.41 -7.02 -4.74
N ILE A 107 -19.31 -6.06 -4.90
CA ILE A 107 -20.73 -6.17 -4.50
C ILE A 107 -21.38 -7.35 -5.21
N ASP A 108 -21.25 -7.45 -6.53
CA ASP A 108 -21.80 -8.54 -7.32
C ASP A 108 -21.25 -9.91 -6.86
N THR A 109 -19.96 -9.99 -6.49
CA THR A 109 -19.36 -11.23 -5.99
C THR A 109 -19.85 -11.62 -4.60
N VAL A 110 -20.13 -10.64 -3.73
CA VAL A 110 -20.59 -10.86 -2.36
C VAL A 110 -22.07 -11.23 -2.35
N ASP A 111 -22.90 -10.51 -3.11
CA ASP A 111 -24.36 -10.71 -3.16
C ASP A 111 -24.76 -12.01 -3.90
N VAL A 112 -23.97 -12.46 -4.88
CA VAL A 112 -24.23 -13.71 -5.64
C VAL A 112 -23.61 -14.95 -4.95
N GLY A 113 -23.11 -14.79 -3.72
CA GLY A 113 -22.61 -15.90 -2.91
C GLY A 113 -21.21 -16.37 -3.34
N GLY A 114 -20.22 -15.47 -3.20
CA GLY A 114 -18.80 -15.69 -2.84
C GLY A 114 -17.91 -16.66 -3.64
N ASN A 115 -18.44 -17.81 -4.06
CA ASN A 115 -17.68 -18.94 -4.59
C ASN A 115 -17.80 -19.13 -6.09
N THR A 116 -18.82 -18.57 -6.74
CA THR A 116 -19.08 -18.75 -8.18
C THR A 116 -18.43 -17.66 -9.05
N ALA A 117 -18.29 -16.43 -8.55
CA ALA A 117 -17.77 -15.29 -9.31
C ALA A 117 -16.23 -15.26 -9.45
N ALA A 118 -15.49 -15.90 -8.54
CA ALA A 118 -14.03 -16.05 -8.65
C ALA A 118 -13.59 -16.94 -9.83
N ARG A 119 -14.50 -17.74 -10.40
CA ARG A 119 -14.21 -18.66 -11.51
C ARG A 119 -14.39 -18.05 -12.91
N THR A 120 -14.98 -16.87 -13.04
CA THR A 120 -15.34 -16.27 -14.35
C THR A 120 -14.75 -14.88 -14.59
N ALA A 121 -14.03 -14.31 -13.62
CA ALA A 121 -13.36 -13.03 -13.82
C ALA A 121 -12.30 -13.15 -14.92
N ARG A 122 -12.39 -12.29 -15.94
CA ARG A 122 -11.39 -12.16 -17.03
C ARG A 122 -9.97 -11.90 -16.52
N ASP A 123 -9.86 -11.40 -15.28
CA ASP A 123 -8.61 -11.07 -14.60
C ASP A 123 -8.21 -12.10 -13.51
N SER A 124 -8.81 -13.29 -13.50
CA SER A 124 -8.38 -14.35 -12.57
C SER A 124 -6.89 -14.66 -12.77
N LEU A 125 -6.13 -14.69 -11.67
CA LEU A 125 -4.69 -14.95 -11.69
C LEU A 125 -4.38 -16.31 -12.34
N ASP A 126 -5.28 -17.28 -12.20
CA ASP A 126 -5.17 -18.60 -12.82
C ASP A 126 -5.24 -18.55 -14.36
N ILE A 127 -5.78 -17.47 -14.95
CA ILE A 127 -5.83 -17.24 -16.41
C ILE A 127 -4.70 -16.31 -16.87
N VAL A 128 -4.40 -15.28 -16.07
CA VAL A 128 -3.40 -14.24 -16.42
C VAL A 128 -1.97 -14.78 -16.31
N LEU A 129 -1.67 -15.55 -15.27
CA LEU A 129 -0.30 -16.05 -15.03
C LEU A 129 0.16 -17.01 -16.13
N PRO A 130 -0.61 -18.03 -16.56
CA PRO A 130 -0.17 -18.91 -17.65
C PRO A 130 0.07 -18.18 -18.98
N ARG A 131 -0.73 -17.14 -19.29
CA ARG A 131 -0.53 -16.28 -20.47
C ARG A 131 0.75 -15.46 -20.40
N LYS A 132 1.01 -14.82 -19.25
CA LYS A 132 2.22 -14.01 -19.05
C LYS A 132 3.50 -14.85 -19.08
N HIS A 133 3.43 -16.06 -18.54
CA HIS A 133 4.56 -16.97 -18.48
C HIS A 133 4.70 -17.86 -19.71
N ARG A 134 3.85 -17.72 -20.75
CA ARG A 134 3.78 -18.61 -21.92
C ARG A 134 3.79 -20.11 -21.55
N ALA A 135 3.33 -20.43 -20.34
CA ALA A 135 3.25 -21.81 -19.83
C ALA A 135 1.99 -22.50 -20.34
N ALA A 136 1.02 -21.73 -20.86
CA ALA A 136 -0.09 -22.23 -21.64
C ALA A 136 0.40 -22.58 -23.04
N SER A 137 0.39 -23.88 -23.38
CA SER A 137 0.55 -24.35 -24.76
C SER A 137 -0.46 -23.68 -25.70
N GLU A 138 -0.11 -23.54 -26.98
CA GLU A 138 -0.98 -23.00 -28.06
C GLU A 138 -2.33 -23.72 -28.21
N SER A 139 -2.54 -24.81 -27.47
CA SER A 139 -3.76 -25.63 -27.46
C SER A 139 -4.84 -25.16 -26.48
N LEU A 140 -4.62 -24.11 -25.68
CA LEU A 140 -5.63 -23.62 -24.74
C LEU A 140 -6.52 -22.56 -25.39
N PRO A 141 -7.86 -22.66 -25.24
CA PRO A 141 -8.78 -21.78 -25.93
C PRO A 141 -8.59 -20.31 -25.53
N ILE A 142 -8.48 -19.43 -26.54
CA ILE A 142 -8.36 -17.97 -26.39
C ILE A 142 -9.49 -17.39 -25.53
N LYS A 143 -10.69 -17.96 -25.58
CA LYS A 143 -11.82 -17.47 -24.78
C LYS A 143 -12.75 -18.61 -24.37
N ARG A 144 -13.10 -18.64 -23.08
CA ARG A 144 -14.15 -19.53 -22.54
C ARG A 144 -15.36 -18.69 -22.19
N GLU A 145 -16.51 -19.02 -22.76
CA GLU A 145 -17.79 -18.38 -22.47
C GLU A 145 -18.75 -19.42 -21.90
N THR A 146 -19.19 -19.22 -20.66
CA THR A 146 -20.22 -20.02 -20.02
C THR A 146 -21.54 -19.28 -20.12
N TYR A 147 -22.53 -19.86 -20.80
CA TYR A 147 -23.87 -19.29 -20.91
C TYR A 147 -24.93 -20.34 -20.61
N ARG A 148 -26.10 -19.89 -20.19
CA ARG A 148 -27.24 -20.77 -19.91
C ARG A 148 -28.05 -20.94 -21.19
N ASN A 149 -28.25 -22.17 -21.63
CA ASN A 149 -29.03 -22.46 -22.81
C ASN A 149 -30.50 -22.19 -22.52
N GLU A 150 -31.11 -21.26 -23.25
CA GLU A 150 -32.51 -20.84 -23.04
C GLU A 150 -33.52 -21.96 -23.30
N LYS A 151 -33.18 -22.92 -24.17
CA LYS A 151 -34.08 -24.04 -24.52
C LYS A 151 -34.00 -25.21 -23.54
N SER A 152 -32.81 -25.51 -23.01
CA SER A 152 -32.61 -26.69 -22.14
C SER A 152 -32.35 -26.34 -20.68
N GLY A 153 -32.20 -25.06 -20.35
CA GLY A 153 -31.86 -24.57 -19.01
C GLY A 153 -30.45 -24.94 -18.53
N ALA A 154 -29.74 -25.78 -19.27
CA ALA A 154 -28.42 -26.31 -18.94
C ALA A 154 -27.33 -25.25 -19.10
N LEU A 155 -26.33 -25.31 -18.23
CA LEU A 155 -25.12 -24.49 -18.31
C LEU A 155 -24.19 -25.07 -19.38
N VAL A 156 -23.97 -24.33 -20.46
CA VAL A 156 -23.14 -24.75 -21.59
C VAL A 156 -21.89 -23.89 -21.63
N THR A 157 -20.74 -24.54 -21.83
CA THR A 157 -19.44 -23.87 -21.93
C THR A 157 -18.94 -23.93 -23.37
N ARG A 158 -18.73 -22.77 -24.00
CA ARG A 158 -18.16 -22.63 -25.34
C ARG A 158 -16.68 -22.25 -25.22
N TYR A 159 -15.84 -22.99 -25.95
CA TYR A 159 -14.42 -22.72 -26.08
C TYR A 159 -14.14 -22.14 -27.46
N ILE A 160 -13.54 -20.97 -27.53
CA ILE A 160 -13.11 -20.29 -28.75
C ILE A 160 -11.58 -20.36 -28.75
N TYR A 161 -11.04 -21.03 -29.76
CA TYR A 161 -9.60 -21.19 -29.98
C TYR A 161 -9.04 -20.06 -30.83
#